data_AF-A0A6N7FBK8-F1
#
_entry.id   AF-A0A6N7FBK8-F1
#
_cell.length_a   1.000
_cell.length_b   1.000
_cell.length_c   1.000
_cell.angle_alpha   90.00
_cell.angle_beta   90.00
_cell.angle_gamma   90.00
#
_symmetry.space_group_name_H-M   'P 1'
#
loop_
_entity.id
_entity.type
_entity.pdbx_description
1 polymer ?
#
loop_
_entity_poly.entity_id
_entity_poly.type
_entity_poly.pdbx_seq_one_letter_code
_entity_poly.pdbx_strand_id
1 'polypeptide(L)'
;MPDAAPQTFDEVFNIVKSEAVVAFTDLRQGVMETARIVIVHQMRQIATAVWDVMEGLAAGDYTPEGAAELLDMARRAAATAISGATELLYSEVQAAVTRIYNALMNAVAGTVKTALGAVL
;
A
#
# COMPACT_ATOMS: atom_id res chain seq x y z
N MET A 1 46.84 -4.74 0.72
CA MET A 1 45.44 -5.09 1.03
C MET A 1 44.94 -5.92 -0.13
N PRO A 2 44.20 -7.03 0.06
CA PRO A 2 43.70 -7.78 -1.08
C PRO A 2 42.63 -6.94 -1.76
N ASP A 3 42.90 -6.54 -3.00
CA ASP A 3 41.97 -5.82 -3.86
C ASP A 3 40.70 -6.66 -3.98
N ALA A 4 39.59 -6.14 -3.47
CA ALA A 4 38.30 -6.77 -3.67
C ALA A 4 38.04 -6.79 -5.18
N ALA A 5 37.85 -7.99 -5.73
CA ALA A 5 37.57 -8.15 -7.15
C ALA A 5 36.39 -7.25 -7.58
N PRO A 6 36.46 -6.61 -8.76
CA PRO A 6 35.37 -5.79 -9.26
C PRO A 6 34.08 -6.63 -9.30
N GLN A 7 33.02 -6.12 -8.65
CA GLN A 7 31.72 -6.80 -8.65
C GLN A 7 31.22 -6.97 -10.08
N THR A 8 30.78 -8.18 -10.39
CA THR A 8 30.24 -8.47 -11.73
C THR A 8 28.85 -7.87 -11.89
N PHE A 9 28.43 -7.61 -13.12
CA PHE A 9 27.06 -7.18 -13.41
C PHE A 9 26.03 -8.14 -12.82
N ASP A 10 26.31 -9.46 -12.85
CA ASP A 10 25.42 -10.48 -12.30
C ASP A 10 25.28 -10.37 -10.78
N GLU A 11 26.33 -10.00 -10.04
CA GLU A 11 26.26 -9.78 -8.60
C GLU A 11 25.40 -8.57 -8.25
N VAL A 12 25.61 -7.45 -8.96
CA VAL A 12 24.81 -6.23 -8.82
C VAL A 12 23.35 -6.50 -9.16
N PHE A 13 23.10 -7.21 -10.26
CA PHE A 13 21.76 -7.59 -10.69
C PHE A 13 21.07 -8.51 -9.68
N ASN A 14 21.77 -9.48 -9.10
CA ASN A 14 21.23 -10.37 -8.08
C ASN A 14 20.83 -9.63 -6.79
N ILE A 15 21.61 -8.63 -6.36
CA ILE A 15 21.26 -7.78 -5.20
C ILE A 15 19.95 -7.02 -5.47
N VAL A 16 19.87 -6.34 -6.62
CA VAL A 16 18.67 -5.57 -7.00
C VAL A 16 17.46 -6.49 -7.14
N LYS A 17 17.64 -7.67 -7.73
CA LYS A 17 16.59 -8.68 -7.87
C LYS A 17 16.09 -9.16 -6.50
N SER A 18 16.98 -9.42 -5.54
CA SER A 18 16.61 -9.84 -4.18
C SER A 18 15.80 -8.76 -3.47
N GLU A 19 16.26 -7.51 -3.50
CA GLU A 19 15.52 -6.39 -2.90
C GLU A 19 14.17 -6.14 -3.58
N ALA A 20 14.08 -6.31 -4.91
CA ALA A 20 12.81 -6.23 -5.62
C ALA A 20 11.83 -7.30 -5.15
N VAL A 21 12.28 -8.55 -4.94
CA VAL A 21 11.42 -9.63 -4.42
C VAL A 21 10.90 -9.32 -3.01
N VAL A 22 11.75 -8.77 -2.14
CA VAL A 22 11.34 -8.35 -0.79
C VAL A 22 10.34 -7.20 -0.88
N ALA A 23 10.63 -6.16 -1.66
CA ALA A 23 9.73 -5.03 -1.85
C ALA A 23 8.36 -5.44 -2.41
N PHE A 24 8.32 -6.40 -3.35
CA PHE A 24 7.06 -6.97 -3.85
C PHE A 24 6.30 -7.75 -2.78
N THR A 25 7.01 -8.48 -1.91
CA THR A 25 6.39 -9.25 -0.82
C THR A 25 5.77 -8.32 0.22
N ASP A 26 6.50 -7.28 0.62
CA ASP A 26 6.07 -6.27 1.57
C ASP A 26 4.87 -5.48 1.00
N LEU A 27 4.96 -5.05 -0.27
CA LEU A 27 3.85 -4.40 -0.97
C LEU A 27 2.59 -5.26 -0.95
N ARG A 28 2.72 -6.55 -1.29
CA ARG A 28 1.59 -7.48 -1.28
C ARG A 28 0.98 -7.60 0.12
N GLN A 29 1.81 -7.65 1.17
CA GLN A 29 1.32 -7.68 2.54
C GLN A 29 0.61 -6.39 2.92
N GLY A 30 1.21 -5.22 2.68
CA GLY A 30 0.61 -3.91 2.96
C GLY A 30 -0.70 -3.66 2.20
N VAL A 31 -0.77 -4.08 0.93
CA VAL A 31 -2.00 -4.02 0.13
C VAL A 31 -3.09 -4.93 0.71
N MET A 32 -2.75 -6.17 1.07
CA MET A 32 -3.71 -7.11 1.66
C MET A 32 -4.19 -6.65 3.04
N GLU A 33 -3.30 -6.04 3.83
CA GLU A 33 -3.62 -5.48 5.14
C GLU A 33 -4.52 -4.25 5.01
N THR A 34 -4.21 -3.32 4.10
CA THR A 34 -5.06 -2.18 3.78
C THR A 34 -6.43 -2.61 3.29
N ALA A 35 -6.49 -3.60 2.39
CA ALA A 35 -7.76 -4.16 1.90
C ALA A 35 -8.58 -4.79 3.03
N ARG A 36 -7.94 -5.52 3.95
CA ARG A 36 -8.62 -6.17 5.07
C ARG A 36 -9.10 -5.17 6.12
N ILE A 37 -8.23 -4.26 6.55
CA ILE A 37 -8.47 -3.35 7.68
C ILE A 37 -9.37 -2.21 7.25
N VAL A 38 -9.16 -1.63 6.08
CA VAL A 38 -9.90 -0.42 5.68
C VAL A 38 -11.11 -0.82 4.87
N ILE A 39 -10.92 -1.52 3.76
CA ILE A 39 -12.03 -1.78 2.83
C ILE A 39 -13.05 -2.72 3.46
N VAL A 40 -12.64 -3.93 3.89
CA VAL A 40 -13.60 -4.92 4.39
C VAL A 40 -14.27 -4.48 5.70
N HIS A 41 -13.50 -3.94 6.66
CA HIS A 41 -14.06 -3.52 7.93
C HIS A 41 -15.02 -2.32 7.79
N GLN A 42 -14.62 -1.28 7.05
CA GLN A 42 -15.47 -0.09 6.87
C GLN A 42 -16.72 -0.42 6.05
N MET A 43 -16.59 -1.24 4.99
CA MET A 43 -17.75 -1.68 4.22
C MET A 43 -18.74 -2.46 5.08
N ARG A 44 -18.26 -3.28 6.02
CA ARG A 44 -19.14 -3.98 6.96
C ARG A 44 -19.86 -3.01 7.90
N GLN A 45 -19.18 -1.99 8.42
CA GLN A 45 -19.80 -0.97 9.27
C GLN A 45 -20.87 -0.19 8.51
N ILE A 46 -20.59 0.20 7.27
CA ILE A 46 -21.55 0.89 6.40
C ILE A 46 -22.75 -0.02 6.07
N ALA A 47 -22.51 -1.28 5.72
CA ALA A 47 -23.59 -2.23 5.45
C ALA A 47 -24.49 -2.43 6.67
N THR A 48 -23.91 -2.47 7.87
CA THR A 48 -24.67 -2.55 9.13
C THR A 48 -25.48 -1.29 9.35
N ALA A 49 -24.88 -0.10 9.19
CA ALA A 49 -25.61 1.16 9.34
C ALA A 49 -26.77 1.31 8.35
N VAL A 50 -26.59 0.88 7.09
CA VAL A 50 -27.68 0.86 6.09
C VAL A 50 -28.79 -0.09 6.51
N TRP A 51 -28.44 -1.28 7.01
CA TRP A 51 -29.40 -2.24 7.53
C TRP A 51 -30.22 -1.67 8.70
N ASP A 52 -29.55 -1.06 9.67
CA ASP A 52 -30.20 -0.43 10.84
C ASP A 52 -31.18 0.68 10.42
N VAL A 53 -30.84 1.47 9.39
CA VAL A 53 -31.75 2.49 8.84
C VAL A 53 -32.98 1.85 8.18
N MET A 54 -32.80 0.74 7.46
CA MET A 54 -33.91 0.02 6.84
C MET A 54 -34.83 -0.62 7.89
N GLU A 55 -34.27 -1.22 8.94
CA GLU A 55 -35.05 -1.76 10.05
C GLU A 55 -35.83 -0.67 10.79
N GLY A 56 -35.19 0.46 11.11
CA GLY A 56 -35.86 1.60 11.75
C GLY A 56 -36.99 2.18 10.91
N LEU A 57 -36.82 2.23 9.58
CA LEU A 57 -37.89 2.63 8.66
C LEU A 57 -39.06 1.63 8.67
N ALA A 58 -38.78 0.32 8.69
CA ALA A 58 -39.80 -0.72 8.73
C ALA A 58 -40.55 -0.78 10.07
N ALA A 59 -39.85 -0.48 11.18
CA ALA A 59 -40.43 -0.39 12.52
C ALA A 59 -41.23 0.90 12.74
N GLY A 60 -41.06 1.91 11.89
CA GLY A 60 -41.70 3.23 12.02
C GLY A 60 -40.94 4.20 12.93
N ASP A 61 -39.70 3.87 13.32
CA ASP A 61 -38.83 4.72 14.13
C ASP A 61 -38.28 5.92 13.33
N TYR A 62 -38.21 5.78 12.00
CA TYR A 62 -37.76 6.84 11.09
C TYR A 62 -38.86 7.27 10.12
N THR A 63 -38.90 8.58 9.82
CA THR A 63 -39.63 9.07 8.65
C THR A 63 -38.88 8.70 7.38
N PRO A 64 -39.57 8.57 6.22
CA PRO A 64 -38.92 8.34 4.94
C PRO A 64 -37.83 9.37 4.62
N GLU A 65 -38.06 10.64 4.93
CA GLU A 65 -37.10 11.73 4.72
C GLU A 65 -35.88 11.59 5.62
N GLY A 66 -36.07 11.28 6.90
CA GLY A 66 -34.97 11.06 7.84
C GLY A 66 -34.12 9.84 7.47
N ALA A 67 -34.76 8.75 7.03
CA ALA A 67 -34.05 7.58 6.53
C ALA A 67 -33.25 7.90 5.26
N ALA A 68 -33.79 8.71 4.34
CA ALA A 68 -33.09 9.14 3.14
C ALA A 68 -31.83 9.97 3.46
N GLU A 69 -31.88 10.87 4.45
CA GLU A 69 -30.71 11.63 4.90
C GLU A 69 -29.64 10.71 5.51
N LEU A 70 -30.03 9.76 6.36
CA LEU A 70 -29.11 8.80 6.96
C LEU A 70 -28.44 7.90 5.91
N LEU A 71 -29.19 7.48 4.88
CA LEU A 71 -28.64 6.73 3.75
C LEU A 71 -27.65 7.57 2.93
N ASP A 72 -27.92 8.86 2.68
CA ASP A 72 -26.94 9.72 1.98
C ASP A 72 -25.69 9.94 2.83
N MET A 73 -25.82 10.05 4.16
CA MET A 73 -24.66 10.08 5.07
C MET A 73 -23.83 8.79 4.97
N ALA A 74 -24.45 7.62 5.00
CA ALA A 74 -23.77 6.33 4.84
C ALA A 74 -23.07 6.22 3.49
N ARG A 75 -23.70 6.71 2.41
CA ARG A 75 -23.11 6.77 1.06
C ARG A 75 -21.87 7.66 1.02
N ARG A 76 -21.91 8.84 1.64
CA ARG A 76 -20.75 9.75 1.73
C ARG A 76 -19.62 9.14 2.54
N ALA A 77 -19.94 8.51 3.67
CA ALA A 77 -18.94 7.79 4.48
C ALA A 77 -18.25 6.68 3.67
N ALA A 78 -19.00 5.94 2.85
CA ALA A 78 -18.45 4.93 1.95
C ALA A 78 -17.48 5.51 0.93
N ALA A 79 -17.85 6.63 0.30
CA ALA A 79 -16.98 7.31 -0.66
C ALA A 79 -15.67 7.78 0.00
N THR A 80 -15.74 8.37 1.20
CA THR A 80 -14.56 8.78 1.96
C THR A 80 -13.67 7.59 2.35
N ALA A 81 -14.26 6.48 2.79
CA ALA A 81 -13.51 5.27 3.14
C ALA A 81 -12.76 4.68 1.94
N ILE A 82 -13.39 4.66 0.76
CA ILE A 82 -12.75 4.21 -0.49
C ILE A 82 -11.60 5.14 -0.89
N SER A 83 -11.79 6.46 -0.76
CA SER A 83 -10.72 7.43 -1.04
C SER A 83 -9.52 7.22 -0.12
N GLY A 84 -9.76 7.11 1.19
CA GLY A 84 -8.68 6.86 2.18
C GLY A 84 -7.97 5.53 1.94
N ALA A 85 -8.70 4.46 1.60
CA ALA A 85 -8.09 3.20 1.22
C ALA A 85 -7.20 3.33 -0.03
N THR A 86 -7.62 4.12 -1.01
CA THR A 86 -6.85 4.37 -2.24
C THR A 86 -5.54 5.11 -1.95
N GLU A 87 -5.58 6.11 -1.07
CA GLU A 87 -4.39 6.85 -0.64
C GLU A 87 -3.38 5.97 0.09
N LEU A 88 -3.86 5.07 0.98
CA LEU A 88 -3.01 4.11 1.67
C LEU A 88 -2.36 3.13 0.68
N LEU A 89 -3.14 2.58 -0.26
CA LEU A 89 -2.60 1.71 -1.31
C LEU A 89 -1.54 2.42 -2.15
N TYR A 90 -1.75 3.70 -2.48
CA TYR A 90 -0.76 4.51 -3.19
C TYR A 90 0.52 4.70 -2.37
N SER A 91 0.41 4.95 -1.07
CA SER A 91 1.54 5.08 -0.15
C SER A 91 2.38 3.80 -0.08
N GLU A 92 1.73 2.63 0.00
CA GLU A 92 2.40 1.32 -0.01
C GLU A 92 3.19 1.10 -1.31
N VAL A 93 2.57 1.41 -2.47
CA VAL A 93 3.25 1.32 -3.77
C VAL A 93 4.45 2.25 -3.82
N GLN A 94 4.31 3.49 -3.35
CA GLN A 94 5.39 4.47 -3.34
C GLN A 94 6.57 4.00 -2.45
N ALA A 95 6.28 3.44 -1.28
CA ALA A 95 7.30 2.89 -0.38
C ALA A 95 8.09 1.75 -1.04
N ALA A 96 7.39 0.82 -1.71
CA ALA A 96 8.02 -0.27 -2.44
C ALA A 96 8.94 0.23 -3.58
N VAL A 97 8.48 1.21 -4.37
CA VAL A 97 9.27 1.82 -5.45
C VAL A 97 10.51 2.52 -4.90
N THR A 98 10.38 3.30 -3.82
CA THR A 98 11.52 3.99 -3.18
C THR A 98 12.56 3.00 -2.68
N ARG A 99 12.14 1.86 -2.13
CA ARG A 99 13.06 0.82 -1.68
C ARG A 99 13.87 0.22 -2.84
N ILE A 100 13.21 -0.12 -3.95
CA ILE A 100 13.87 -0.64 -5.15
C ILE A 100 14.87 0.38 -5.70
N TYR A 101 14.47 1.66 -5.76
CA TYR A 101 15.34 2.73 -6.22
C TYR A 101 16.59 2.89 -5.35
N ASN A 102 16.43 2.87 -4.02
CA ASN A 102 17.55 2.96 -3.09
C ASN A 102 18.49 1.75 -3.19
N ALA A 103 17.95 0.55 -3.39
CA ALA A 103 18.75 -0.65 -3.61
C ALA A 103 19.61 -0.53 -4.89
N LEU A 104 19.01 -0.04 -5.98
CA LEU A 104 19.73 0.27 -7.23
C LEU A 104 20.84 1.29 -7.01
N MET A 105 20.54 2.42 -6.36
CA MET A 105 21.52 3.47 -6.09
C MET A 105 22.70 2.96 -5.25
N ASN A 106 22.44 2.19 -4.21
CA ASN A 106 23.48 1.61 -3.36
C ASN A 106 24.36 0.62 -4.12
N ALA A 107 23.75 -0.25 -4.95
CA ALA A 107 24.48 -1.23 -5.74
C ALA A 107 25.38 -0.54 -6.79
N VAL A 108 24.88 0.51 -7.45
CA VAL A 108 25.68 1.32 -8.38
C VAL A 108 26.80 2.05 -7.65
N ALA A 109 26.54 2.69 -6.51
CA ALA A 109 27.56 3.39 -5.73
C ALA A 109 28.68 2.44 -5.25
N GLY A 110 28.33 1.23 -4.83
CA GLY A 110 29.29 0.18 -4.48
C GLY A 110 30.17 -0.20 -5.67
N THR A 111 29.56 -0.42 -6.83
CA THR A 111 30.28 -0.75 -8.08
C THR A 111 31.26 0.35 -8.48
N VAL A 112 30.82 1.62 -8.45
CA VAL A 112 31.66 2.78 -8.78
C VAL A 112 32.84 2.91 -7.80
N LYS A 113 32.61 2.70 -6.49
CA LYS A 113 33.66 2.75 -5.48
C LYS A 113 34.73 1.67 -5.70
N THR A 114 34.31 0.45 -6.05
CA THR A 114 35.23 -0.65 -6.36
C THR A 114 36.01 -0.38 -7.65
N ALA A 115 35.36 0.16 -8.68
CA ALA A 115 36.03 0.53 -9.94
C ALA A 115 37.08 1.64 -9.74
N LEU A 116 36.76 2.67 -8.94
CA LEU A 116 37.71 3.75 -8.63
C LEU A 116 38.88 3.25 -7.76
N GLY A 117 38.62 2.35 -6.81
CA GLY A 117 39.67 1.74 -5.98
C GLY A 117 40.61 0.79 -6.74
N ALA A 118 40.21 0.30 -7.91
CA ALA A 118 41.05 -0.52 -8.78
C ALA A 118 41.93 0.31 -9.75
N VAL A 119 41.66 1.62 -9.89
CA VAL A 119 42.36 2.52 -10.81
C VAL A 119 43.34 3.45 -10.07
N LEU A 120 43.18 3.61 -8.75
CA LEU A 120 44.06 4.39 -7.86
C LEU A 120 45.07 3.49 -7.14
#